data_AF-A0A934IWD4-F1
#
_entry.id   AF-A0A934IWD4-F1
#
_cell.length_a   1.000
_cell.length_b   1.000
_cell.length_c   1.000
_cell.angle_alpha   90.00
_cell.angle_beta   90.00
_cell.angle_gamma   90.00
#
_symmetry.space_group_name_H-M   'P 1'
#
loop_
_entity.id
_entity.type
_entity.pdbx_description
1 polymer ?
#
loop_
_entity_poly.entity_id
_entity_poly.type
_entity_poly.pdbx_seq_one_letter_code
_entity_poly.pdbx_strand_id
1 'polypeptide(L)'
;MVVRAQPVSVHGVNWAVAAVQPQDEAYAAVVEMRNMTILVGGILLAIAAIVGFFFARSISKPISRLTGTMEALADGDLDVEVKGARRADEIGAMARAVEVFRENALKVNEMTEAEAARIIANQAERAAMMQDLQRAFGQVVDAAIAGDFSRRVTAEFPDDELNTLARSVNGLVETVDRGLGETGAVLSSLANTDLTQRMQGDYQGAFARLKADTNAVADKLTDIVGQLRDTSRTLKTATGEILSGANDLSERTTRQAATIEETSAAMEQLASTVLQNAERAKEASTVATGVTHTAEEGGQVMGKATEAMERITQSSAKISNIIGLIDDIAFQTNLLALNASVEAARAGEAGKGFAVVAVEVRRLAQSAAQASSDVKALIEQSANEVKGGSKLVADAAGRLEQILTSARSSSELMNNIARESREQASSIDEVNTAVRTMDEMTQHNAALVEEMNASIEQTEAQATQLDRIVDIFALEQRMAPAPRNAAAAAPSPVQAIAQGARGLQQKLGAAAKSYLTKGNAAVDTDWSEF
;
A
#
# COMPACT_ATOMS: atom_id res chain seq x y z
N MET A 1 53.15 136.76 64.99
CA MET A 1 52.46 137.43 66.13
C MET A 1 50.97 137.43 65.86
N VAL A 2 50.17 137.12 66.88
CA VAL A 2 48.71 137.31 66.86
C VAL A 2 48.41 138.62 67.60
N VAL A 3 47.66 139.54 66.98
CA VAL A 3 47.42 140.90 67.52
C VAL A 3 45.92 141.13 67.71
N ARG A 4 45.50 141.64 68.86
CA ARG A 4 44.11 142.06 69.14
C ARG A 4 44.10 143.43 69.84
N ALA A 5 43.31 144.39 69.35
CA ALA A 5 43.24 145.75 69.91
C ALA A 5 41.83 146.17 70.34
N GLN A 6 41.73 146.92 71.44
CA GLN A 6 40.46 147.42 72.00
C GLN A 6 40.60 148.89 72.45
N PRO A 7 39.68 149.81 72.10
CA PRO A 7 39.79 151.22 72.46
C PRO A 7 39.50 151.47 73.95
N VAL A 8 40.25 152.39 74.57
CA VAL A 8 40.10 152.84 75.97
C VAL A 8 40.23 154.36 76.01
N SER A 9 39.25 155.08 76.56
CA SER A 9 39.28 156.54 76.66
C SER A 9 39.69 156.99 78.06
N VAL A 10 40.74 157.80 78.18
CA VAL A 10 41.21 158.36 79.47
C VAL A 10 41.41 159.87 79.30
N HIS A 11 40.81 160.68 80.18
CA HIS A 11 40.92 162.15 80.20
C HIS A 11 40.64 162.88 78.86
N GLY A 12 39.68 162.40 78.05
CA GLY A 12 39.31 163.06 76.79
C GLY A 12 40.18 162.71 75.58
N VAL A 13 41.09 161.74 75.71
CA VAL A 13 41.89 161.19 74.61
C VAL A 13 41.55 159.69 74.45
N ASN A 14 41.33 159.25 73.20
CA ASN A 14 41.08 157.85 72.87
C ASN A 14 42.41 157.10 72.71
N TRP A 15 42.69 156.16 73.59
CA TRP A 15 43.75 155.17 73.49
C TRP A 15 43.21 153.86 72.89
N ALA A 16 44.09 152.97 72.45
CA ALA A 16 43.73 151.58 72.18
C ALA A 16 44.79 150.67 72.80
N VAL A 17 44.34 149.69 73.59
CA VAL A 17 45.19 148.63 74.12
C VAL A 17 45.30 147.56 73.05
N ALA A 18 46.51 147.35 72.52
CA ALA A 18 46.82 146.21 71.66
C ALA A 18 47.57 145.15 72.47
N ALA A 19 46.97 143.98 72.64
CA ALA A 19 47.64 142.80 73.15
C ALA A 19 48.25 142.04 71.97
N VAL A 20 49.55 141.78 72.06
CA VAL A 20 50.32 141.07 71.04
C VAL A 20 50.83 139.77 71.67
N GLN A 21 50.45 138.62 71.10
CA GLN A 21 50.96 137.32 71.52
C GLN A 21 52.00 136.80 70.52
N PRO A 22 53.23 136.45 70.98
CA PRO A 22 54.23 135.76 70.17
C PRO A 22 53.72 134.40 69.65
N GLN A 23 54.06 134.03 68.42
CA GLN A 23 53.55 132.78 67.80
C GLN A 23 54.16 131.52 68.42
N ASP A 24 55.38 131.62 68.92
CA ASP A 24 56.10 130.63 69.71
C ASP A 24 55.37 130.22 71.00
N GLU A 25 54.71 131.16 71.67
CA GLU A 25 53.87 130.86 72.84
C GLU A 25 52.55 130.17 72.45
N ALA A 26 51.93 130.60 71.35
CA ALA A 26 50.66 130.05 70.90
C ALA A 26 50.74 128.59 70.40
N TYR A 27 51.91 128.17 69.88
CA TYR A 27 52.13 126.82 69.34
C TYR A 27 52.99 125.91 70.25
N ALA A 28 53.37 126.36 71.44
CA ALA A 28 54.22 125.59 72.36
C ALA A 28 53.67 124.17 72.63
N ALA A 29 52.37 124.05 72.89
CA ALA A 29 51.71 122.75 73.12
C ALA A 29 51.74 121.83 71.87
N VAL A 30 51.68 122.38 70.66
CA VAL A 30 51.71 121.60 69.41
C VAL A 30 53.14 121.09 69.13
N VAL A 31 54.15 121.91 69.42
CA VAL A 31 55.57 121.53 69.25
C VAL A 31 55.97 120.43 70.23
N GLU A 32 55.50 120.50 71.48
CA GLU A 32 55.73 119.46 72.49
C GLU A 32 55.09 118.12 72.09
N MET A 33 53.83 118.16 71.61
CA MET A 33 53.13 116.97 71.13
C MET A 33 53.83 116.33 69.92
N ARG A 34 54.33 117.15 68.97
CA ARG A 34 55.12 116.68 67.82
C ARG A 34 56.40 115.94 68.23
N ASN A 35 57.16 116.49 69.19
CA ASN A 35 58.42 115.88 69.61
C ASN A 35 58.19 114.55 70.35
N MET A 36 57.11 114.44 71.14
CA MET A 36 56.75 113.18 71.80
C MET A 36 56.35 112.09 70.79
N THR A 37 55.61 112.42 69.73
CA THR A 37 55.26 111.47 68.66
C THR A 37 56.50 110.95 67.91
N ILE A 38 57.47 111.82 67.61
CA ILE A 38 58.72 111.42 66.94
C ILE A 38 59.53 110.46 67.81
N LEU A 39 59.61 110.70 69.13
CA LEU A 39 60.37 109.86 70.05
C LEU A 39 59.75 108.47 70.22
N VAL A 40 58.42 108.38 70.35
CA VAL A 40 57.69 107.09 70.41
C VAL A 40 57.83 106.31 69.09
N GLY A 41 57.74 107.00 67.94
CA GLY A 41 57.96 106.39 66.63
C GLY A 41 59.38 105.84 66.45
N GLY A 42 60.39 106.57 66.93
CA GLY A 42 61.79 106.13 66.90
C GLY A 42 62.06 104.89 67.75
N ILE A 43 61.49 104.83 68.96
CA ILE A 43 61.64 103.65 69.85
C ILE A 43 60.97 102.42 69.26
N LEU A 44 59.77 102.55 68.68
CA LEU A 44 59.08 101.42 68.03
C LEU A 44 59.87 100.88 66.82
N LEU A 45 60.47 101.75 66.00
CA LEU A 45 61.32 101.35 64.88
C LEU A 45 62.58 100.61 65.34
N ALA A 46 63.23 101.07 66.42
CA ALA A 46 64.41 100.41 66.96
C ALA A 46 64.08 99.00 67.51
N ILE A 47 62.96 98.84 68.20
CA ILE A 47 62.50 97.53 68.68
C ILE A 47 62.17 96.60 67.51
N ALA A 48 61.47 97.09 66.49
CA ALA A 48 61.15 96.31 65.30
C ALA A 48 62.42 95.83 64.56
N ALA A 49 63.45 96.67 64.46
CA ALA A 49 64.73 96.30 63.85
C ALA A 49 65.47 95.20 64.64
N ILE A 50 65.48 95.29 65.98
CA ILE A 50 66.11 94.27 66.85
C ILE A 50 65.37 92.94 66.76
N VAL A 51 64.03 92.95 66.81
CA VAL A 51 63.21 91.74 66.65
C VAL A 51 63.42 91.13 65.26
N GLY A 52 63.44 91.96 64.21
CA GLY A 52 63.71 91.51 62.84
C GLY A 52 65.08 90.84 62.68
N PHE A 53 66.12 91.38 63.31
CA PHE A 53 67.47 90.79 63.26
C PHE A 53 67.54 89.41 63.94
N PHE A 54 66.90 89.25 65.10
CA PHE A 54 66.84 87.95 65.78
C PHE A 54 65.99 86.92 65.02
N PHE A 55 64.86 87.35 64.44
CA PHE A 55 63.99 86.49 63.65
C PHE A 55 64.68 86.01 62.35
N ALA A 56 65.35 86.92 61.63
CA ALA A 56 66.12 86.57 60.44
C ALA A 56 67.22 85.53 60.73
N ARG A 57 67.88 85.64 61.90
CA ARG A 57 68.95 84.73 62.31
C ARG A 57 68.44 83.36 62.81
N SER A 58 67.20 83.27 63.32
CA SER A 58 66.61 82.01 63.79
C SER A 58 66.11 81.10 62.66
N ILE A 59 65.81 81.66 61.49
CA ILE A 59 65.33 80.93 60.30
C ILE A 59 66.46 80.69 59.29
N SER A 60 67.25 81.72 58.95
CA SER A 60 68.20 81.64 57.83
C SER A 60 69.39 80.69 58.11
N LYS A 61 69.92 80.68 59.34
CA LYS A 61 71.06 79.82 59.70
C LYS A 61 70.72 78.33 59.66
N PRO A 62 69.59 77.86 60.24
CA PRO A 62 69.20 76.46 60.16
C PRO A 62 68.88 75.98 58.73
N ILE A 63 68.19 76.79 57.91
CA ILE A 63 67.88 76.42 56.53
C ILE A 63 69.17 76.28 55.72
N SER A 64 70.08 77.26 55.79
CA SER A 64 71.37 77.20 55.09
C SER A 64 72.19 75.96 55.45
N ARG A 65 72.15 75.51 56.71
CA ARG A 65 72.79 74.26 57.14
C ARG A 65 72.12 73.03 56.55
N LEU A 66 70.79 72.94 56.57
CA LEU A 66 70.09 71.80 55.98
C LEU A 66 70.33 71.70 54.47
N THR A 67 70.41 72.83 53.76
CA THR A 67 70.87 72.84 52.36
C THR A 67 72.29 72.31 52.21
N GLY A 68 73.24 72.72 53.07
CA GLY A 68 74.61 72.20 53.02
C GLY A 68 74.70 70.70 53.36
N THR A 69 73.89 70.22 54.32
CA THR A 69 73.77 68.78 54.63
C THR A 69 73.20 68.00 53.44
N MET A 70 72.19 68.55 52.74
CA MET A 70 71.61 67.92 51.57
C MET A 70 72.57 67.90 50.37
N GLU A 71 73.37 68.96 50.21
CA GLU A 71 74.42 69.05 49.20
C GLU A 71 75.53 68.02 49.47
N ALA A 72 75.98 67.88 50.72
CA ALA A 72 76.93 66.84 51.12
C ALA A 72 76.39 65.42 50.89
N LEU A 73 75.11 65.16 51.21
CA LEU A 73 74.47 63.88 50.90
C LEU A 73 74.39 63.61 49.40
N ALA A 74 74.11 64.64 48.59
CA ALA A 74 74.04 64.52 47.13
C ALA A 74 75.43 64.22 46.52
N ASP A 75 76.49 64.75 47.13
CA ASP A 75 77.89 64.46 46.77
C ASP A 75 78.40 63.11 47.32
N GLY A 76 77.56 62.35 48.03
CA GLY A 76 77.87 61.00 48.51
C GLY A 76 78.55 60.93 49.89
N ASP A 77 78.64 62.04 50.63
CA ASP A 77 79.16 62.08 51.99
C ASP A 77 78.06 61.67 53.00
N LEU A 78 78.11 60.41 53.45
CA LEU A 78 77.17 59.83 54.41
C LEU A 78 77.59 60.00 55.88
N ASP A 79 78.79 60.51 56.12
CA ASP A 79 79.31 60.78 57.49
C ASP A 79 78.81 62.14 58.03
N VAL A 80 78.11 62.92 57.21
CA VAL A 80 77.57 64.22 57.61
C VAL A 80 76.46 64.07 58.67
N GLU A 81 76.64 64.73 59.82
CA GLU A 81 75.68 64.67 60.94
C GLU A 81 74.52 65.66 60.72
N VAL A 82 73.28 65.16 60.64
CA VAL A 82 72.08 66.01 60.46
C VAL A 82 71.69 66.68 61.79
N LYS A 83 72.21 67.87 62.02
CA LYS A 83 71.92 68.66 63.24
C LYS A 83 70.55 69.34 63.14
N GLY A 84 69.73 69.19 64.19
CA GLY A 84 68.44 69.90 64.31
C GLY A 84 67.20 69.01 64.35
N ALA A 85 67.35 67.67 64.26
CA ALA A 85 66.24 66.70 64.31
C ALA A 85 65.36 66.77 65.58
N ARG A 86 65.90 67.31 66.69
CA ARG A 86 65.18 67.53 67.96
C ARG A 86 64.34 68.82 68.01
N ARG A 87 64.32 69.64 66.95
CA ARG A 87 63.39 70.79 66.88
C ARG A 87 61.95 70.31 66.69
N ALA A 88 61.02 70.98 67.36
CA ALA A 88 59.58 70.71 67.29
C ALA A 88 58.86 71.50 66.18
N ASP A 89 59.58 72.31 65.40
CA ASP A 89 59.03 73.11 64.29
C ASP A 89 59.23 72.43 62.91
N GLU A 90 58.76 73.08 61.85
CA GLU A 90 58.82 72.62 60.47
C GLU A 90 60.27 72.42 59.98
N ILE A 91 61.21 73.21 60.48
CA ILE A 91 62.65 73.03 60.20
C ILE A 91 63.15 71.72 60.82
N GLY A 92 62.67 71.36 62.01
CA GLY A 92 62.91 70.06 62.63
C GLY A 92 62.30 68.89 61.85
N ALA A 93 61.13 69.07 61.24
CA ALA A 93 60.53 68.07 60.36
C ALA A 93 61.37 67.83 59.10
N MET A 94 61.88 68.89 58.48
CA MET A 94 62.83 68.78 57.36
C MET A 94 64.11 68.06 57.77
N ALA A 95 64.69 68.38 58.93
CA ALA A 95 65.88 67.70 59.44
C ALA A 95 65.65 66.19 59.63
N ARG A 96 64.49 65.77 60.13
CA ARG A 96 64.13 64.34 60.23
C ARG A 96 63.96 63.68 58.87
N ALA A 97 63.37 64.38 57.90
CA ALA A 97 63.25 63.87 56.53
C ALA A 97 64.62 63.66 55.88
N VAL A 98 65.56 64.59 56.09
CA VAL A 98 66.95 64.45 55.63
C VAL A 98 67.68 63.32 56.38
N GLU A 99 67.44 63.12 57.67
CA GLU A 99 67.99 61.96 58.41
C GLU A 99 67.44 60.63 57.88
N VAL A 100 66.14 60.53 57.60
CA VAL A 100 65.56 59.32 56.96
C VAL A 100 66.16 59.11 55.57
N PHE A 101 66.42 60.19 54.82
CA PHE A 101 67.08 60.10 53.52
C PHE A 101 68.53 59.61 53.66
N ARG A 102 69.26 60.09 54.68
CA ARG A 102 70.60 59.60 55.03
C ARG A 102 70.59 58.14 55.47
N GLU A 103 69.66 57.73 56.32
CA GLU A 103 69.49 56.33 56.73
C GLU A 103 69.15 55.44 55.53
N ASN A 104 68.28 55.88 54.63
CA ASN A 104 67.98 55.14 53.40
C ASN A 104 69.20 55.08 52.47
N ALA A 105 70.00 56.15 52.37
CA ALA A 105 71.23 56.15 51.59
C ALA A 105 72.30 55.22 52.19
N LEU A 106 72.44 55.18 53.51
CA LEU A 106 73.25 54.19 54.23
C LEU A 106 72.73 52.77 53.99
N LYS A 107 71.41 52.55 54.08
CA LYS A 107 70.77 51.25 53.86
C LYS A 107 70.89 50.77 52.42
N VAL A 108 70.86 51.67 51.44
CA VAL A 108 71.11 51.38 50.01
C VAL A 108 72.59 51.04 49.77
N ASN A 109 73.52 51.63 50.54
CA ASN A 109 74.95 51.30 50.45
C ASN A 109 75.32 50.02 51.23
N GLU A 110 74.51 49.64 52.24
CA GLU A 110 74.57 48.35 52.95
C GLU A 110 73.79 47.22 52.25
N MET A 111 73.01 47.51 51.20
CA MET A 111 72.45 46.50 50.31
C MET A 111 73.58 45.88 49.47
N THR A 112 74.10 44.74 49.93
CA THR A 112 75.08 43.95 49.17
C THR A 112 74.58 43.65 47.75
N GLU A 113 75.48 43.63 46.75
CA GLU A 113 75.18 43.23 45.36
C GLU A 113 74.34 41.92 45.27
N ALA A 114 74.47 41.04 46.27
CA ALA A 114 73.74 39.79 46.39
C ALA A 114 72.22 39.94 46.54
N GLU A 115 71.71 41.02 47.16
CA GLU A 115 70.28 41.19 47.44
C GLU A 115 69.53 41.86 46.28
N ALA A 116 70.16 42.82 45.61
CA ALA A 116 69.68 43.37 44.33
C ALA A 116 69.65 42.31 43.22
N ALA A 117 70.68 41.44 43.15
CA ALA A 117 70.70 40.32 42.23
C ALA A 117 69.56 39.31 42.49
N ARG A 118 69.19 39.05 43.76
CA ARG A 118 68.09 38.14 44.12
C ARG A 118 66.71 38.64 43.70
N ILE A 119 66.43 39.93 43.81
CA ILE A 119 65.13 40.49 43.40
C ILE A 119 64.98 40.46 41.87
N ILE A 120 66.03 40.82 41.13
CA ILE A 120 66.04 40.73 39.67
C ILE A 120 65.95 39.28 39.20
N ALA A 121 66.66 38.35 39.86
CA ALA A 121 66.58 36.92 39.56
C ALA A 121 65.16 36.35 39.81
N ASN A 122 64.53 36.65 40.95
CA ASN A 122 63.17 36.20 41.24
C ASN A 122 62.12 36.81 40.31
N GLN A 123 62.29 38.07 39.89
CA GLN A 123 61.40 38.69 38.88
C GLN A 123 61.60 38.07 37.50
N ALA A 124 62.84 37.80 37.10
CA ALA A 124 63.16 37.12 35.85
C ALA A 124 62.64 35.68 35.84
N GLU A 125 62.73 34.95 36.96
CA GLU A 125 62.23 33.58 37.11
C GLU A 125 60.69 33.53 37.03
N ARG A 126 59.98 34.46 37.67
CA ARG A 126 58.52 34.58 37.53
C ARG A 126 58.09 34.98 36.11
N ALA A 127 58.82 35.89 35.46
CA ALA A 127 58.54 36.29 34.09
C ALA A 127 58.77 35.14 33.11
N ALA A 128 59.86 34.37 33.27
CA ALA A 128 60.15 33.17 32.50
C ALA A 128 59.08 32.10 32.71
N MET A 129 58.69 31.85 33.97
CA MET A 129 57.61 30.91 34.32
C MET A 129 56.27 31.29 33.67
N MET A 130 55.90 32.58 33.69
CA MET A 130 54.68 33.06 33.02
C MET A 130 54.76 32.93 31.50
N GLN A 131 55.93 33.13 30.90
CA GLN A 131 56.14 32.95 29.47
C GLN A 131 56.05 31.48 29.07
N ASP A 132 56.60 30.57 29.87
CA ASP A 132 56.53 29.12 29.65
C ASP A 132 55.11 28.59 29.84
N LEU A 133 54.38 29.11 30.84
CA LEU A 133 52.96 28.83 31.04
C LEU A 133 52.14 29.26 29.82
N GLN A 134 52.28 30.51 29.38
CA GLN A 134 51.58 31.03 28.20
C GLN A 134 51.92 30.23 26.94
N ARG A 135 53.18 29.83 26.77
CA ARG A 135 53.60 29.02 25.62
C ARG A 135 53.02 27.62 25.67
N ALA A 136 53.12 26.93 26.80
CA ALA A 136 52.69 25.54 26.94
C ALA A 136 51.16 25.39 26.85
N PHE A 137 50.41 26.25 27.55
CA PHE A 137 48.95 26.24 27.46
C PHE A 137 48.45 26.86 26.14
N GLY A 138 49.08 27.94 25.68
CA GLY A 138 48.74 28.59 24.41
C GLY A 138 48.85 27.64 23.23
N GLN A 139 49.92 26.83 23.14
CA GLN A 139 50.07 25.83 22.07
C GLN A 139 48.93 24.80 22.06
N VAL A 140 48.48 24.34 23.23
CA VAL A 140 47.40 23.36 23.33
C VAL A 140 46.04 24.00 23.02
N VAL A 141 45.81 25.23 23.48
CA VAL A 141 44.59 25.98 23.19
C VAL A 141 44.51 26.36 21.71
N ASP A 142 45.59 26.86 21.11
CA ASP A 142 45.66 27.19 19.69
C ASP A 142 45.44 25.94 18.82
N ALA A 143 46.03 24.81 19.21
CA ALA A 143 45.80 23.52 18.56
C ALA A 143 44.32 23.10 18.69
N ALA A 144 43.72 23.19 19.87
CA ALA A 144 42.31 22.87 20.09
C ALA A 144 41.36 23.80 19.31
N ILE A 145 41.69 25.10 19.18
CA ILE A 145 40.95 26.05 18.33
C ILE A 145 41.05 25.65 16.85
N ALA A 146 42.21 25.16 16.42
CA ALA A 146 42.42 24.62 15.07
C ALA A 146 41.80 23.22 14.86
N GLY A 147 41.23 22.61 15.91
CA GLY A 147 40.63 21.27 15.86
C GLY A 147 41.60 20.10 16.09
N ASP A 148 42.86 20.36 16.43
CA ASP A 148 43.84 19.35 16.84
C ASP A 148 43.77 19.16 18.37
N PHE A 149 42.97 18.18 18.79
CA PHE A 149 42.86 17.78 20.19
C PHE A 149 43.87 16.70 20.59
N SER A 150 44.92 16.42 19.80
CA SER A 150 45.97 15.46 20.17
C SER A 150 47.05 16.06 21.08
N ARG A 151 47.15 17.39 21.12
CA ARG A 151 48.14 18.13 21.91
C ARG A 151 47.82 18.11 23.40
N ARG A 152 48.86 18.04 24.23
CA ARG A 152 48.76 18.03 25.69
C ARG A 152 49.78 18.99 26.29
N VAL A 153 49.47 19.56 27.44
CA VAL A 153 50.42 20.33 28.26
C VAL A 153 51.35 19.30 28.91
N THR A 154 52.58 19.21 28.41
CA THR A 154 53.62 18.31 28.93
C THR A 154 54.66 19.02 29.80
N ALA A 155 54.57 20.35 29.92
CA ALA A 155 55.45 21.13 30.76
C ALA A 155 55.12 20.88 32.24
N GLU A 156 56.15 20.67 33.06
CA GLU A 156 56.03 20.60 34.52
C GLU A 156 56.39 21.95 35.13
N PHE A 157 55.54 22.44 36.02
CA PHE A 157 55.73 23.71 36.71
C PHE A 157 56.13 23.47 38.17
N PRO A 158 56.92 24.37 38.79
CA PRO A 158 57.23 24.29 40.23
C PRO A 158 56.00 24.45 41.14
N ASP A 159 54.89 24.96 40.59
CA ASP A 159 53.63 25.21 41.30
C ASP A 159 52.62 24.07 41.05
N ASP A 160 52.16 23.43 42.12
CA ASP A 160 51.22 22.31 42.07
C ASP A 160 49.82 22.71 41.56
N GLU A 161 49.40 23.97 41.75
CA GLU A 161 48.14 24.49 41.22
C GLU A 161 48.20 24.57 39.69
N LEU A 162 49.34 25.01 39.14
CA LEU A 162 49.58 25.04 37.69
C LEU A 162 49.61 23.64 37.08
N ASN A 163 50.23 22.66 37.76
CA ASN A 163 50.20 21.26 37.32
C ASN A 163 48.80 20.64 37.42
N THR A 164 47.99 21.06 38.38
CA THR A 164 46.59 20.65 38.49
C THR A 164 45.76 21.22 37.35
N LEU A 165 45.95 22.50 37.02
CA LEU A 165 45.34 23.14 35.85
C LEU A 165 45.75 22.45 34.54
N ALA A 166 47.03 22.09 34.38
CA ALA A 166 47.53 21.36 33.22
C ALA A 166 46.82 20.01 33.06
N ARG A 167 46.65 19.26 34.16
CA ARG A 167 45.88 18.00 34.16
C ARG A 167 44.41 18.21 33.83
N SER A 168 43.77 19.26 34.35
CA SER A 168 42.39 19.60 34.01
C SER A 168 42.20 19.97 32.53
N VAL A 169 43.12 20.76 31.97
CA VAL A 169 43.11 21.10 30.53
C VAL A 169 43.34 19.85 29.69
N ASN A 170 44.31 19.00 30.05
CA ASN A 170 44.56 17.74 29.36
C ASN A 170 43.34 16.80 29.42
N GLY A 171 42.66 16.68 30.57
CA GLY A 171 41.45 15.86 30.70
C GLY A 171 40.26 16.40 29.91
N LEU A 172 40.12 17.73 29.82
CA LEU A 172 39.11 18.36 28.95
C LEU A 172 39.40 18.06 27.48
N VAL A 173 40.62 18.31 27.02
CA VAL A 173 41.04 18.06 25.64
C VAL A 173 40.91 16.57 25.30
N GLU A 174 41.29 15.66 26.21
CA GLU A 174 41.12 14.21 26.03
C GLU A 174 39.65 13.78 25.91
N THR A 175 38.76 14.35 26.72
CA THR A 175 37.32 14.05 26.63
C THR A 175 36.74 14.51 25.30
N VAL A 176 37.15 15.69 24.83
CA VAL A 176 36.75 16.24 23.53
C VAL A 176 37.32 15.40 22.37
N ASP A 177 38.61 15.08 22.43
CA ASP A 177 39.34 14.26 21.45
C ASP A 177 38.69 12.88 21.29
N ARG A 178 38.47 12.17 22.41
CA ARG A 178 37.85 10.85 22.41
C ARG A 178 36.41 10.91 21.90
N GLY A 179 35.61 11.87 22.39
CA GLY A 179 34.21 12.03 22.02
C GLY A 179 34.04 12.33 20.53
N LEU A 180 34.75 13.34 20.01
CA LEU A 180 34.69 13.70 18.59
C LEU A 180 35.34 12.65 17.69
N GLY A 181 36.44 12.03 18.12
CA GLY A 181 37.11 10.96 17.40
C GLY A 181 36.23 9.73 17.23
N GLU A 182 35.55 9.28 18.29
CA GLU A 182 34.63 8.15 18.22
C GLU A 182 33.37 8.48 17.42
N THR A 183 32.77 9.67 17.61
CA THR A 183 31.66 10.13 16.75
C THR A 183 32.08 10.16 15.28
N GLY A 184 33.26 10.69 14.99
CA GLY A 184 33.82 10.73 13.64
C GLY A 184 34.03 9.35 13.04
N ALA A 185 34.52 8.39 13.83
CA ALA A 185 34.70 6.99 13.40
C ALA A 185 33.36 6.31 13.07
N VAL A 186 32.33 6.49 13.91
CA VAL A 186 30.99 5.94 13.65
C VAL A 186 30.36 6.60 12.43
N LEU A 187 30.40 7.93 12.31
CA LEU A 187 29.86 8.63 11.14
C LEU A 187 30.62 8.25 9.85
N SER A 188 31.93 8.04 9.92
CA SER A 188 32.73 7.52 8.80
C SER A 188 32.31 6.10 8.42
N SER A 189 32.01 5.25 9.41
CA SER A 189 31.49 3.89 9.16
C SER A 189 30.11 3.94 8.49
N LEU A 190 29.20 4.78 8.99
CA LEU A 190 27.88 5.00 8.39
C LEU A 190 27.98 5.50 6.94
N ALA A 191 28.91 6.42 6.66
CA ALA A 191 29.17 6.92 5.31
C ALA A 191 29.70 5.83 4.36
N ASN A 192 30.46 4.87 4.88
CA ASN A 192 30.92 3.68 4.18
C ASN A 192 29.93 2.50 4.28
N THR A 193 28.65 2.80 4.53
CA THR A 193 27.54 1.84 4.60
C THR A 193 27.69 0.73 5.66
N ASP A 194 28.58 0.90 6.63
CA ASP A 194 28.70 0.02 7.79
C ASP A 194 27.80 0.52 8.91
N LEU A 195 26.65 -0.15 9.08
CA LEU A 195 25.66 0.15 10.10
C LEU A 195 25.88 -0.68 11.38
N THR A 196 27.00 -1.38 11.54
CA THR A 196 27.31 -2.21 12.71
C THR A 196 27.99 -1.45 13.84
N GLN A 197 28.66 -0.33 13.52
CA GLN A 197 29.43 0.43 14.49
C GLN A 197 28.55 1.33 15.37
N ARG A 198 28.92 1.47 16.64
CA ARG A 198 28.25 2.32 17.63
C ARG A 198 29.28 2.99 18.53
N MET A 199 28.93 4.15 19.07
CA MET A 199 29.70 4.79 20.13
C MET A 199 29.54 3.98 21.42
N GLN A 200 30.64 3.44 21.95
CA GLN A 200 30.70 2.58 23.13
C GLN A 200 31.20 3.34 24.36
N GLY A 201 31.97 4.41 24.19
CA GLY A 201 32.59 5.16 25.30
C GLY A 201 31.60 5.62 26.39
N ASP A 202 32.08 5.66 27.64
CA ASP A 202 31.34 6.22 28.77
C ASP A 202 31.48 7.74 28.78
N TYR A 203 30.40 8.43 28.43
CA TYR A 203 30.34 9.89 28.34
C TYR A 203 29.30 10.46 29.31
N GLN A 204 29.45 11.75 29.63
CA GLN A 204 28.52 12.49 30.49
C GLN A 204 28.08 13.79 29.80
N GLY A 205 26.96 14.37 30.26
CA GLY A 205 26.46 15.65 29.77
C GLY A 205 26.23 15.68 28.25
N ALA A 206 26.80 16.68 27.58
CA ALA A 206 26.64 16.88 26.14
C ALA A 206 27.18 15.70 25.29
N PHE A 207 28.29 15.09 25.69
CA PHE A 207 28.86 13.94 24.97
C PHE A 207 28.03 12.67 25.13
N ALA A 208 27.36 12.48 26.29
CA ALA A 208 26.40 11.38 26.46
C ALA A 208 25.22 11.53 25.50
N ARG A 209 24.71 12.77 25.34
CA ARG A 209 23.67 13.07 24.37
C ARG A 209 24.15 12.85 22.93
N LEU A 210 25.37 13.28 22.58
CA LEU A 210 25.96 13.03 21.27
C LEU A 210 26.08 11.54 20.95
N LYS A 211 26.53 10.72 21.93
CA LYS A 211 26.52 9.25 21.81
C LYS A 211 25.13 8.71 21.56
N ALA A 212 24.15 9.13 22.35
CA ALA A 212 22.77 8.68 22.22
C ALA A 212 22.19 9.04 20.84
N ASP A 213 22.35 10.29 20.40
CA ASP A 213 21.83 10.77 19.12
C ASP A 213 22.53 10.09 17.94
N THR A 214 23.85 9.90 17.99
CA THR A 214 24.63 9.19 16.95
C THR A 214 24.22 7.73 16.84
N ASN A 215 24.12 7.03 17.97
CA ASN A 215 23.67 5.63 18.00
C ASN A 215 22.21 5.50 17.54
N ALA A 216 21.34 6.44 17.92
CA ALA A 216 19.94 6.44 17.48
C ALA A 216 19.81 6.59 15.96
N VAL A 217 20.65 7.41 15.31
CA VAL A 217 20.69 7.51 13.84
C VAL A 217 21.11 6.17 13.24
N ALA A 218 22.17 5.55 13.76
CA ALA A 218 22.64 4.26 13.29
C ALA A 218 21.56 3.17 13.45
N ASP A 219 20.90 3.10 14.60
CA ASP A 219 19.80 2.16 14.88
C ASP A 219 18.62 2.37 13.93
N LYS A 220 18.22 3.63 13.69
CA LYS A 220 17.12 3.93 12.75
C LYS A 220 17.45 3.54 11.32
N LEU A 221 18.68 3.74 10.87
CA LEU A 221 19.12 3.29 9.55
C LEU A 221 19.18 1.76 9.47
N THR A 222 19.70 1.09 10.50
CA THR A 222 19.69 -0.39 10.59
C THR A 222 18.26 -0.94 10.48
N ASP A 223 17.30 -0.35 11.21
CA ASP A 223 15.89 -0.74 11.17
C ASP A 223 15.27 -0.56 9.77
N ILE A 224 15.47 0.61 9.15
CA ILE A 224 14.92 0.91 7.82
C ILE A 224 15.48 -0.05 6.77
N VAL A 225 16.80 -0.25 6.74
CA VAL A 225 17.46 -1.14 5.77
C VAL A 225 17.05 -2.59 6.02
N GLY A 226 16.89 -3.01 7.29
CA GLY A 226 16.35 -4.32 7.65
C GLY A 226 14.92 -4.54 7.12
N GLN A 227 14.02 -3.57 7.33
CA GLN A 227 12.65 -3.61 6.82
C GLN A 227 12.60 -3.65 5.28
N LEU A 228 13.47 -2.91 4.59
CA LEU A 228 13.58 -2.95 3.13
C LEU A 228 14.00 -4.34 2.63
N ARG A 229 14.95 -4.98 3.30
CA ARG A 229 15.41 -6.34 2.98
C ARG A 229 14.29 -7.38 3.14
N ASP A 230 13.56 -7.30 4.25
CA ASP A 230 12.44 -8.21 4.52
C ASP A 230 11.27 -7.99 3.56
N THR A 231 10.98 -6.73 3.23
CA THR A 231 9.98 -6.36 2.22
C THR A 231 10.37 -6.91 0.85
N SER A 232 11.63 -6.76 0.44
CA SER A 232 12.16 -7.30 -0.82
C SER A 232 12.00 -8.82 -0.93
N ARG A 233 12.38 -9.56 0.13
CA ARG A 233 12.19 -11.02 0.18
C ARG A 233 10.72 -11.41 0.09
N THR A 234 9.85 -10.73 0.82
CA THR A 234 8.41 -10.98 0.81
C THR A 234 7.84 -10.73 -0.59
N LEU A 235 8.26 -9.64 -1.24
CA LEU A 235 7.87 -9.31 -2.60
C LEU A 235 8.30 -10.41 -3.58
N LYS A 236 9.54 -10.92 -3.49
CA LYS A 236 10.03 -12.02 -4.34
C LYS A 236 9.23 -13.31 -4.16
N THR A 237 8.90 -13.67 -2.93
CA THR A 237 8.05 -14.84 -2.66
C THR A 237 6.67 -14.65 -3.29
N ALA A 238 6.04 -13.48 -3.08
CA ALA A 238 4.73 -13.17 -3.64
C ALA A 238 4.75 -13.18 -5.18
N THR A 239 5.76 -12.59 -5.82
CA THR A 239 5.89 -12.61 -7.28
C THR A 239 6.11 -14.03 -7.82
N GLY A 240 6.85 -14.87 -7.10
CA GLY A 240 7.02 -16.29 -7.46
C GLY A 240 5.72 -17.08 -7.38
N GLU A 241 4.88 -16.83 -6.36
CA GLU A 241 3.55 -17.42 -6.25
C GLU A 241 2.63 -16.95 -7.38
N ILE A 242 2.63 -15.65 -7.68
CA ILE A 242 1.85 -15.08 -8.79
C ILE A 242 2.32 -15.67 -10.13
N LEU A 243 3.64 -15.83 -10.36
CA LEU A 243 4.18 -16.45 -11.57
C LEU A 243 3.70 -17.89 -11.74
N SER A 244 3.72 -18.66 -10.66
CA SER A 244 3.17 -20.03 -10.68
C SER A 244 1.69 -20.03 -11.02
N GLY A 245 0.91 -19.10 -10.46
CA GLY A 245 -0.52 -18.94 -10.76
C GLY A 245 -0.79 -18.51 -12.20
N ALA A 246 0.03 -17.60 -12.75
CA ALA A 246 -0.06 -17.15 -14.14
C ALA A 246 0.24 -18.30 -15.12
N ASN A 247 1.23 -19.14 -14.82
CA ASN A 247 1.54 -20.33 -15.61
C ASN A 247 0.40 -21.37 -15.58
N ASP A 248 -0.21 -21.63 -14.41
CA ASP A 248 -1.39 -22.49 -14.31
C ASP A 248 -2.57 -21.92 -15.12
N LEU A 249 -2.78 -20.60 -15.04
CA LEU A 249 -3.81 -19.93 -15.82
C LEU A 249 -3.55 -20.06 -17.32
N SER A 250 -2.30 -19.90 -17.78
CA SER A 250 -1.91 -20.11 -19.19
C SER A 250 -2.27 -21.52 -19.68
N GLU A 251 -1.90 -22.54 -18.89
CA GLU A 251 -2.18 -23.94 -19.23
C GLU A 251 -3.69 -24.20 -19.30
N ARG A 252 -4.45 -23.69 -18.33
CA ARG A 252 -5.92 -23.82 -18.31
C ARG A 252 -6.57 -23.08 -19.47
N THR A 253 -6.13 -21.87 -19.81
CA THR A 253 -6.62 -21.10 -20.95
C THR A 253 -6.34 -21.83 -22.27
N THR A 254 -5.17 -22.47 -22.41
CA THR A 254 -4.84 -23.28 -23.59
C THR A 254 -5.74 -24.52 -23.71
N ARG A 255 -5.97 -25.25 -22.61
CA ARG A 255 -6.91 -26.40 -22.60
C ARG A 255 -8.36 -25.96 -22.87
N GLN A 256 -8.75 -24.80 -22.34
CA GLN A 256 -10.06 -24.22 -22.57
C GLN A 256 -10.26 -23.87 -24.05
N ALA A 257 -9.25 -23.27 -24.71
CA ALA A 257 -9.31 -23.00 -26.14
C ALA A 257 -9.55 -24.29 -26.95
N ALA A 258 -8.81 -25.37 -26.67
CA ALA A 258 -9.02 -26.66 -27.32
C ALA A 258 -10.44 -27.22 -27.10
N THR A 259 -10.99 -27.05 -25.89
CA THR A 259 -12.35 -27.51 -25.57
C THR A 259 -13.41 -26.67 -26.29
N ILE A 260 -13.17 -25.37 -26.47
CA ILE A 260 -14.03 -24.46 -27.23
C ILE A 260 -14.01 -24.82 -28.71
N GLU A 261 -12.85 -25.13 -29.29
CA GLU A 261 -12.75 -25.61 -30.69
C GLU A 261 -13.54 -26.90 -30.90
N GLU A 262 -13.36 -27.91 -30.03
CA GLU A 262 -14.11 -29.17 -30.08
C GLU A 262 -15.62 -28.95 -29.93
N THR A 263 -16.02 -28.09 -29.00
CA THR A 263 -17.44 -27.76 -28.76
C THR A 263 -18.03 -27.05 -29.98
N SER A 264 -17.32 -26.10 -30.58
CA SER A 264 -17.76 -25.40 -31.78
C SER A 264 -17.98 -26.36 -32.95
N ALA A 265 -17.03 -27.26 -33.18
CA ALA A 265 -17.16 -28.29 -34.23
C ALA A 265 -18.35 -29.23 -33.97
N ALA A 266 -18.57 -29.64 -32.72
CA ALA A 266 -19.72 -30.44 -32.34
C ALA A 266 -21.05 -29.69 -32.55
N MET A 267 -21.10 -28.40 -32.23
CA MET A 267 -22.28 -27.55 -32.43
C MET A 267 -22.60 -27.35 -33.90
N GLU A 268 -21.60 -27.14 -34.77
CA GLU A 268 -21.81 -27.09 -36.23
C GLU A 268 -22.36 -28.40 -36.78
N GLN A 269 -21.81 -29.54 -36.34
CA GLN A 269 -22.30 -30.85 -36.75
C GLN A 269 -23.75 -31.09 -36.26
N LEU A 270 -24.06 -30.68 -35.03
CA LEU A 270 -25.42 -30.74 -34.48
C LEU A 270 -26.39 -29.88 -35.27
N ALA A 271 -26.03 -28.62 -35.58
CA ALA A 271 -26.83 -27.72 -36.40
C ALA A 271 -27.16 -28.34 -37.76
N SER A 272 -26.15 -28.89 -38.43
CA SER A 272 -26.32 -29.60 -39.70
C SER A 272 -27.25 -30.81 -39.57
N THR A 273 -27.10 -31.61 -38.52
CA THR A 273 -27.93 -32.80 -38.30
C THR A 273 -29.39 -32.43 -38.05
N VAL A 274 -29.64 -31.38 -37.26
CA VAL A 274 -30.98 -30.88 -36.96
C VAL A 274 -31.65 -30.31 -38.22
N LEU A 275 -30.92 -29.57 -39.07
CA LEU A 275 -31.43 -29.12 -40.36
C LEU A 275 -31.76 -30.28 -41.31
N GLN A 276 -30.92 -31.33 -41.34
CA GLN A 276 -31.21 -32.54 -42.10
C GLN A 276 -32.46 -33.27 -41.58
N ASN A 277 -32.67 -33.32 -40.26
CA ASN A 277 -33.90 -33.88 -39.68
C ASN A 277 -35.13 -33.09 -40.09
N ALA A 278 -35.04 -31.75 -40.15
CA ALA A 278 -36.13 -30.89 -40.61
C ALA A 278 -36.52 -31.19 -42.07
N GLU A 279 -35.53 -31.39 -42.95
CA GLU A 279 -35.82 -31.72 -44.36
C GLU A 279 -36.34 -33.15 -44.51
N ARG A 280 -35.78 -34.13 -43.79
CA ARG A 280 -36.30 -35.52 -43.78
C ARG A 280 -37.74 -35.59 -43.29
N ALA A 281 -38.10 -34.82 -42.25
CA ALA A 281 -39.47 -34.74 -41.77
C ALA A 281 -40.41 -34.14 -42.84
N LYS A 282 -39.96 -33.11 -43.56
CA LYS A 282 -40.72 -32.52 -44.68
C LYS A 282 -40.89 -33.51 -45.85
N GLU A 283 -39.86 -34.27 -46.20
CA GLU A 283 -39.95 -35.35 -47.19
C GLU A 283 -40.96 -36.42 -46.75
N ALA A 284 -40.90 -36.87 -45.49
CA ALA A 284 -41.84 -37.84 -44.94
C ALA A 284 -43.30 -37.32 -44.92
N SER A 285 -43.52 -36.03 -44.63
CA SER A 285 -44.85 -35.39 -44.73
C SER A 285 -45.37 -35.41 -46.18
N THR A 286 -44.49 -35.19 -47.16
CA THR A 286 -44.86 -35.27 -48.58
C THR A 286 -45.28 -36.69 -48.96
N VAL A 287 -44.55 -37.71 -48.49
CA VAL A 287 -44.91 -39.12 -48.71
C VAL A 287 -46.25 -39.46 -48.05
N ALA A 288 -46.49 -39.02 -46.81
CA ALA A 288 -47.76 -39.23 -46.11
C ALA A 288 -48.95 -38.56 -46.84
N THR A 289 -48.69 -37.41 -47.47
CA THR A 289 -49.66 -36.70 -48.32
C THR A 289 -49.95 -37.49 -49.60
N GLY A 290 -48.94 -38.13 -50.20
CA GLY A 290 -49.13 -39.08 -51.30
C GLY A 290 -50.00 -40.29 -50.91
N VAL A 291 -49.73 -40.89 -49.74
CA VAL A 291 -50.51 -42.02 -49.21
C VAL A 291 -51.96 -41.64 -48.97
N THR A 292 -52.22 -40.46 -48.41
CA THR A 292 -53.61 -39.97 -48.22
C THR A 292 -54.33 -39.81 -49.55
N HIS A 293 -53.68 -39.23 -50.57
CA HIS A 293 -54.28 -39.10 -51.90
C HIS A 293 -54.63 -40.47 -52.53
N THR A 294 -53.70 -41.43 -52.49
CA THR A 294 -53.97 -42.79 -53.01
C THR A 294 -55.07 -43.51 -52.21
N ALA A 295 -55.12 -43.32 -50.89
CA ALA A 295 -56.18 -43.89 -50.06
C ALA A 295 -57.55 -43.23 -50.34
N GLU A 296 -57.60 -41.93 -50.64
CA GLU A 296 -58.82 -41.23 -51.06
C GLU A 296 -59.35 -41.80 -52.39
N GLU A 297 -58.48 -41.97 -53.39
CA GLU A 297 -58.83 -42.59 -54.66
C GLU A 297 -59.31 -44.05 -54.48
N GLY A 298 -58.59 -44.83 -53.66
CA GLY A 298 -58.98 -46.20 -53.32
C GLY A 298 -60.36 -46.26 -52.63
N GLY A 299 -60.63 -45.32 -51.72
CA GLY A 299 -61.93 -45.17 -51.06
C GLY A 299 -63.06 -44.86 -52.04
N GLN A 300 -62.83 -44.00 -53.03
CA GLN A 300 -63.81 -43.72 -54.08
C GLN A 300 -64.11 -44.96 -54.94
N VAL A 301 -63.09 -45.77 -55.27
CA VAL A 301 -63.28 -47.02 -56.02
C VAL A 301 -64.08 -48.03 -55.18
N MET A 302 -63.79 -48.15 -53.88
CA MET A 302 -64.58 -49.00 -52.99
C MET A 302 -66.04 -48.52 -52.89
N GLY A 303 -66.29 -47.21 -52.81
CA GLY A 303 -67.64 -46.65 -52.85
C GLY A 303 -68.42 -47.06 -54.10
N LYS A 304 -67.80 -46.91 -55.29
CA LYS A 304 -68.39 -47.36 -56.57
C LYS A 304 -68.63 -48.87 -56.61
N ALA A 305 -67.75 -49.66 -56.00
CA ALA A 305 -67.89 -51.12 -55.91
C ALA A 305 -69.06 -51.52 -55.00
N THR A 306 -69.23 -50.86 -53.85
CA THR A 306 -70.38 -51.06 -52.95
C THR A 306 -71.69 -50.74 -53.67
N GLU A 307 -71.78 -49.61 -54.38
CA GLU A 307 -72.97 -49.26 -55.18
C GLU A 307 -73.25 -50.30 -56.27
N ALA A 308 -72.21 -50.86 -56.91
CA ALA A 308 -72.39 -51.92 -57.90
C ALA A 308 -72.95 -53.20 -57.28
N MET A 309 -72.46 -53.61 -56.10
CA MET A 309 -72.97 -54.77 -55.36
C MET A 309 -74.42 -54.56 -54.88
N GLU A 310 -74.78 -53.35 -54.47
CA GLU A 310 -76.16 -52.97 -54.12
C GLU A 310 -77.10 -53.16 -55.34
N ARG A 311 -76.69 -52.66 -56.52
CA ARG A 311 -77.46 -52.84 -57.77
C ARG A 311 -77.59 -54.31 -58.17
N ILE A 312 -76.54 -55.10 -58.03
CA ILE A 312 -76.58 -56.55 -58.30
C ILE A 312 -77.54 -57.23 -57.33
N THR A 313 -77.48 -56.90 -56.04
CA THR A 313 -78.39 -57.43 -55.01
C THR A 313 -79.84 -57.14 -55.35
N GLN A 314 -80.17 -55.90 -55.74
CA GLN A 314 -81.51 -55.52 -56.18
C GLN A 314 -81.94 -56.25 -57.46
N SER A 315 -81.02 -56.43 -58.42
CA SER A 315 -81.29 -57.18 -59.64
C SER A 315 -81.59 -58.66 -59.36
N SER A 316 -80.81 -59.30 -58.48
CA SER A 316 -81.04 -60.69 -58.04
C SER A 316 -82.38 -60.86 -57.34
N ALA A 317 -82.79 -59.89 -56.51
CA ALA A 317 -84.12 -59.90 -55.89
C ALA A 317 -85.25 -59.80 -56.92
N LYS A 318 -85.09 -58.93 -57.93
CA LYS A 318 -86.06 -58.83 -59.05
C LYS A 318 -86.14 -60.13 -59.85
N ILE A 319 -85.00 -60.75 -60.15
CA ILE A 319 -84.95 -62.04 -60.84
C ILE A 319 -85.65 -63.11 -60.00
N SER A 320 -85.38 -63.20 -58.69
CA SER A 320 -86.05 -64.13 -57.78
C SER A 320 -87.57 -63.98 -57.80
N ASN A 321 -88.09 -62.75 -57.83
CA ASN A 321 -89.53 -62.49 -57.94
C ASN A 321 -90.11 -62.96 -59.29
N ILE A 322 -89.37 -62.76 -60.39
CA ILE A 322 -89.78 -63.25 -61.73
C ILE A 322 -89.80 -64.78 -61.75
N ILE A 323 -88.81 -65.45 -61.18
CA ILE A 323 -88.78 -66.91 -61.08
C ILE A 323 -89.94 -67.43 -60.24
N GLY A 324 -90.29 -66.75 -59.14
CA GLY A 324 -91.49 -67.06 -58.36
C GLY A 324 -92.78 -66.97 -59.19
N LEU A 325 -92.92 -65.93 -60.00
CA LEU A 325 -94.06 -65.79 -60.91
C LEU A 325 -94.11 -66.90 -61.98
N ILE A 326 -92.95 -67.31 -62.51
CA ILE A 326 -92.87 -68.41 -63.49
C ILE A 326 -93.30 -69.74 -62.85
N ASP A 327 -92.87 -70.00 -61.60
CA ASP A 327 -93.29 -71.16 -60.84
C ASP A 327 -94.80 -71.16 -60.57
N ASP A 328 -95.38 -70.00 -60.21
CA ASP A 328 -96.83 -69.82 -60.08
C ASP A 328 -97.58 -70.10 -61.39
N ILE A 329 -97.08 -69.60 -62.53
CA ILE A 329 -97.64 -69.88 -63.86
C ILE A 329 -97.56 -71.37 -64.19
N ALA A 330 -96.43 -72.03 -63.89
CA ALA A 330 -96.26 -73.46 -64.08
C ALA A 330 -97.25 -74.27 -63.23
N PHE A 331 -97.47 -73.87 -61.98
CA PHE A 331 -98.46 -74.48 -61.09
C PHE A 331 -99.89 -74.31 -61.60
N GLN A 332 -100.27 -73.09 -62.02
CA GLN A 332 -101.58 -72.81 -62.63
C GLN A 332 -101.79 -73.61 -63.92
N THR A 333 -100.76 -73.72 -64.76
CA THR A 333 -100.81 -74.50 -66.01
C THR A 333 -100.98 -75.99 -65.72
N ASN A 334 -100.31 -76.52 -64.70
CA ASN A 334 -100.47 -77.90 -64.23
C ASN A 334 -101.90 -78.18 -63.72
N LEU A 335 -102.53 -77.23 -63.00
CA LEU A 335 -103.93 -77.35 -62.57
C LEU A 335 -104.92 -77.26 -63.73
N LEU A 336 -104.70 -76.35 -64.69
CA LEU A 336 -105.52 -76.25 -65.90
C LEU A 336 -105.44 -77.52 -66.76
N ALA A 337 -104.23 -78.07 -66.92
CA ALA A 337 -103.99 -79.31 -67.63
C ALA A 337 -104.62 -80.52 -66.93
N LEU A 338 -104.65 -80.53 -65.58
CA LEU A 338 -105.38 -81.52 -64.81
C LEU A 338 -106.88 -81.43 -65.06
N ASN A 339 -107.46 -80.23 -64.99
CA ASN A 339 -108.89 -80.01 -65.29
C ASN A 339 -109.23 -80.43 -66.73
N ALA A 340 -108.39 -80.08 -67.71
CA ALA A 340 -108.55 -80.50 -69.10
C ALA A 340 -108.43 -82.03 -69.27
N SER A 341 -107.52 -82.68 -68.55
CA SER A 341 -107.39 -84.16 -68.58
C SER A 341 -108.64 -84.83 -68.03
N VAL A 342 -109.23 -84.29 -66.96
CA VAL A 342 -110.47 -84.78 -66.35
C VAL A 342 -111.67 -84.59 -67.28
N GLU A 343 -111.82 -83.41 -67.89
CA GLU A 343 -112.92 -83.15 -68.83
C GLU A 343 -112.80 -83.98 -70.12
N ALA A 344 -111.56 -84.21 -70.60
CA ALA A 344 -111.28 -85.11 -71.71
C ALA A 344 -111.63 -86.57 -71.38
N ALA A 345 -111.37 -87.02 -70.15
CA ALA A 345 -111.81 -88.34 -69.68
C ALA A 345 -113.34 -88.45 -69.57
N ARG A 346 -114.01 -87.35 -69.21
CA ARG A 346 -115.48 -87.25 -69.13
C ARG A 346 -116.17 -87.33 -70.50
N ALA A 347 -115.50 -86.86 -71.56
CA ALA A 347 -115.97 -86.89 -72.95
C ALA A 347 -115.80 -88.27 -73.66
N GLY A 348 -115.24 -89.28 -72.99
CA GLY A 348 -115.13 -90.66 -73.52
C GLY A 348 -114.22 -90.79 -74.75
N GLU A 349 -114.64 -91.55 -75.77
CA GLU A 349 -113.85 -91.82 -76.98
C GLU A 349 -113.51 -90.56 -77.80
N ALA A 350 -114.37 -89.53 -77.78
CA ALA A 350 -114.15 -88.27 -78.49
C ALA A 350 -113.05 -87.39 -77.85
N GLY A 351 -112.75 -87.60 -76.57
CA GLY A 351 -111.78 -86.83 -75.79
C GLY A 351 -110.35 -87.38 -75.78
N LYS A 352 -110.10 -88.58 -76.33
CA LYS A 352 -108.78 -89.26 -76.24
C LYS A 352 -107.61 -88.41 -76.74
N GLY A 353 -107.78 -87.71 -77.86
CA GLY A 353 -106.74 -86.82 -78.41
C GLY A 353 -106.44 -85.63 -77.48
N PHE A 354 -107.48 -85.03 -76.89
CA PHE A 354 -107.34 -83.93 -75.92
C PHE A 354 -106.72 -84.39 -74.60
N ALA A 355 -107.01 -85.61 -74.14
CA ALA A 355 -106.43 -86.18 -72.93
C ALA A 355 -104.90 -86.35 -73.05
N VAL A 356 -104.40 -86.81 -74.20
CA VAL A 356 -102.95 -86.95 -74.44
C VAL A 356 -102.26 -85.59 -74.41
N VAL A 357 -102.83 -84.58 -75.08
CA VAL A 357 -102.29 -83.21 -75.06
C VAL A 357 -102.31 -82.64 -73.64
N ALA A 358 -103.38 -82.86 -72.88
CA ALA A 358 -103.49 -82.38 -71.50
C ALA A 358 -102.46 -83.03 -70.55
N VAL A 359 -102.17 -84.33 -70.70
CA VAL A 359 -101.09 -85.00 -69.96
C VAL A 359 -99.71 -84.46 -70.34
N GLU A 360 -99.47 -84.18 -71.62
CA GLU A 360 -98.19 -83.63 -72.08
C GLU A 360 -97.98 -82.19 -71.61
N VAL A 361 -99.02 -81.34 -71.66
CA VAL A 361 -98.99 -79.98 -71.08
C VAL A 361 -98.75 -80.05 -69.57
N ARG A 362 -99.36 -81.00 -68.87
CA ARG A 362 -99.14 -81.22 -67.43
C ARG A 362 -97.68 -81.60 -67.14
N ARG A 363 -97.12 -82.53 -67.90
CA ARG A 363 -95.71 -82.96 -67.78
C ARG A 363 -94.75 -81.79 -68.04
N LEU A 364 -95.03 -80.97 -69.06
CA LEU A 364 -94.25 -79.78 -69.38
C LEU A 364 -94.34 -78.73 -68.26
N ALA A 365 -95.52 -78.51 -67.70
CA ALA A 365 -95.73 -77.61 -66.58
C ALA A 365 -94.97 -78.07 -65.31
N GLN A 366 -94.99 -79.37 -64.98
CA GLN A 366 -94.17 -79.92 -63.89
C GLN A 366 -92.67 -79.77 -64.16
N SER A 367 -92.22 -79.98 -65.39
CA SER A 367 -90.82 -79.77 -65.78
C SER A 367 -90.41 -78.30 -65.66
N ALA A 368 -91.30 -77.36 -66.01
CA ALA A 368 -91.06 -75.93 -65.90
C ALA A 368 -91.01 -75.48 -64.43
N ALA A 369 -91.87 -76.01 -63.56
CA ALA A 369 -91.83 -75.76 -62.11
C ALA A 369 -90.52 -76.26 -61.49
N GLN A 370 -90.09 -77.49 -61.82
CA GLN A 370 -88.81 -78.03 -61.34
C GLN A 370 -87.62 -77.18 -61.80
N ALA A 371 -87.56 -76.83 -63.10
CA ALA A 371 -86.50 -75.98 -63.62
C ALA A 371 -86.50 -74.57 -62.97
N SER A 372 -87.69 -74.02 -62.69
CA SER A 372 -87.83 -72.73 -62.00
C SER A 372 -87.32 -72.82 -60.55
N SER A 373 -87.61 -73.92 -59.85
CA SER A 373 -87.10 -74.18 -58.49
C SER A 373 -85.57 -74.29 -58.47
N ASP A 374 -84.97 -75.01 -59.43
CA ASP A 374 -83.51 -75.14 -59.54
C ASP A 374 -82.85 -73.78 -59.81
N VAL A 375 -83.43 -72.95 -60.70
CA VAL A 375 -82.95 -71.59 -60.96
C VAL A 375 -83.12 -70.70 -59.72
N LYS A 376 -84.23 -70.82 -58.98
CA LYS A 376 -84.47 -70.07 -57.75
C LYS A 376 -83.38 -70.35 -56.71
N ALA A 377 -83.01 -71.62 -56.52
CA ALA A 377 -81.95 -72.01 -55.61
C ALA A 377 -80.59 -71.39 -56.01
N LEU A 378 -80.24 -71.38 -57.31
CA LEU A 378 -79.02 -70.75 -57.81
C LEU A 378 -79.02 -69.22 -57.62
N ILE A 379 -80.17 -68.56 -57.78
CA ILE A 379 -80.32 -67.11 -57.56
C ILE A 379 -80.22 -66.78 -56.07
N GLU A 380 -80.81 -67.58 -55.18
CA GLU A 380 -80.66 -67.43 -53.73
C GLU A 380 -79.20 -67.61 -53.30
N GLN A 381 -78.50 -68.61 -53.84
CA GLN A 381 -77.06 -68.79 -53.61
C GLN A 381 -76.27 -67.57 -54.09
N SER A 382 -76.51 -67.11 -55.32
CA SER A 382 -75.83 -65.94 -55.89
C SER A 382 -76.09 -64.68 -55.06
N ALA A 383 -77.32 -64.48 -54.57
CA ALA A 383 -77.66 -63.36 -53.70
C ALA A 383 -76.89 -63.42 -52.36
N ASN A 384 -76.72 -64.61 -51.78
CA ASN A 384 -75.92 -64.80 -50.58
C ASN A 384 -74.42 -64.53 -50.82
N GLU A 385 -73.86 -64.97 -51.95
CA GLU A 385 -72.46 -64.68 -52.32
C GLU A 385 -72.23 -63.18 -52.54
N VAL A 386 -73.15 -62.49 -53.24
CA VAL A 386 -73.08 -61.03 -53.44
C VAL A 386 -73.18 -60.29 -52.10
N LYS A 387 -74.06 -60.73 -51.18
CA LYS A 387 -74.15 -60.15 -49.84
C LYS A 387 -72.85 -60.32 -49.05
N GLY A 388 -72.21 -61.48 -49.14
CA GLY A 388 -70.88 -61.72 -48.58
C GLY A 388 -69.81 -60.81 -49.18
N GLY A 389 -69.78 -60.69 -50.51
CA GLY A 389 -68.87 -59.81 -51.24
C GLY A 389 -69.06 -58.33 -50.88
N SER A 390 -70.31 -57.87 -50.79
CA SER A 390 -70.66 -56.51 -50.37
C SER A 390 -70.13 -56.19 -48.97
N LYS A 391 -70.20 -57.15 -48.04
CA LYS A 391 -69.64 -56.98 -46.69
C LYS A 391 -68.12 -56.84 -46.72
N LEU A 392 -67.42 -57.67 -47.49
CA LEU A 392 -65.96 -57.60 -47.62
C LEU A 392 -65.49 -56.27 -48.23
N VAL A 393 -66.22 -55.75 -49.23
CA VAL A 393 -65.94 -54.44 -49.83
C VAL A 393 -66.17 -53.31 -48.82
N ALA A 394 -67.25 -53.37 -48.04
CA ALA A 394 -67.51 -52.40 -46.98
C ALA A 394 -66.43 -52.42 -45.88
N ASP A 395 -66.00 -53.61 -45.46
CA ASP A 395 -64.91 -53.77 -44.49
C ASP A 395 -63.59 -53.21 -45.03
N ALA A 396 -63.29 -53.42 -46.32
CA ALA A 396 -62.12 -52.84 -46.99
C ALA A 396 -62.20 -51.31 -47.06
N ALA A 397 -63.37 -50.75 -47.35
CA ALA A 397 -63.60 -49.30 -47.33
C ALA A 397 -63.33 -48.70 -45.94
N GLY A 398 -63.83 -49.33 -44.88
CA GLY A 398 -63.58 -48.89 -43.50
C GLY A 398 -62.09 -48.94 -43.11
N ARG A 399 -61.33 -49.94 -43.58
CA ARG A 399 -59.87 -50.00 -43.37
C ARG A 399 -59.13 -48.89 -44.10
N LEU A 400 -59.56 -48.52 -45.31
CA LEU A 400 -58.98 -47.39 -46.04
C LEU A 400 -59.20 -46.07 -45.30
N GLU A 401 -60.37 -45.87 -44.69
CA GLU A 401 -60.66 -44.68 -43.88
C GLU A 401 -59.75 -44.58 -42.63
N GLN A 402 -59.44 -45.71 -42.00
CA GLN A 402 -58.47 -45.77 -40.90
C GLN A 402 -57.04 -45.44 -41.35
N ILE A 403 -56.62 -45.94 -42.52
CA ILE A 403 -55.32 -45.59 -43.13
C ILE A 403 -55.25 -44.08 -43.40
N LEU A 404 -56.32 -43.51 -43.95
CA LEU A 404 -56.45 -42.09 -44.26
C LEU A 404 -56.25 -41.22 -43.02
N THR A 405 -56.94 -41.58 -41.93
CA THR A 405 -56.84 -40.89 -40.64
C THR A 405 -55.41 -40.96 -40.09
N SER A 406 -54.80 -42.15 -40.13
CA SER A 406 -53.43 -42.37 -39.63
C SER A 406 -52.37 -41.64 -40.47
N ALA A 407 -52.54 -41.59 -41.79
CA ALA A 407 -51.63 -40.91 -42.70
C ALA A 407 -51.73 -39.37 -42.56
N ARG A 408 -52.93 -38.83 -42.36
CA ARG A 408 -53.12 -37.39 -42.02
C ARG A 408 -52.43 -37.04 -40.71
N SER A 409 -52.63 -37.83 -39.66
CA SER A 409 -51.95 -37.63 -38.38
C SER A 409 -50.43 -37.72 -38.50
N SER A 410 -49.92 -38.67 -39.29
CA SER A 410 -48.48 -38.78 -39.57
C SER A 410 -47.93 -37.54 -40.28
N SER A 411 -48.65 -37.00 -41.26
CA SER A 411 -48.27 -35.76 -41.95
C SER A 411 -48.23 -34.56 -41.00
N GLU A 412 -49.20 -34.45 -40.09
CA GLU A 412 -49.24 -33.39 -39.07
C GLU A 412 -48.05 -33.48 -38.09
N LEU A 413 -47.76 -34.68 -37.58
CA LEU A 413 -46.60 -34.93 -36.72
C LEU A 413 -45.28 -34.59 -37.43
N MET A 414 -45.13 -34.98 -38.69
CA MET A 414 -43.94 -34.65 -39.48
C MET A 414 -43.77 -33.15 -39.70
N ASN A 415 -44.87 -32.41 -39.93
CA ASN A 415 -44.82 -30.95 -40.03
C ASN A 415 -44.40 -30.29 -38.71
N ASN A 416 -44.90 -30.79 -37.57
CA ASN A 416 -44.49 -30.31 -36.26
C ASN A 416 -42.99 -30.57 -36.00
N ILE A 417 -42.50 -31.79 -36.27
CA ILE A 417 -41.07 -32.12 -36.14
C ILE A 417 -40.21 -31.23 -37.04
N ALA A 418 -40.64 -30.98 -38.28
CA ALA A 418 -39.91 -30.11 -39.20
C ALA A 418 -39.84 -28.65 -38.69
N ARG A 419 -40.91 -28.14 -38.07
CA ARG A 419 -40.93 -26.81 -37.45
C ARG A 419 -40.02 -26.75 -36.22
N GLU A 420 -40.20 -27.68 -35.27
CA GLU A 420 -39.42 -27.76 -34.04
C GLU A 420 -37.92 -27.95 -34.32
N SER A 421 -37.57 -28.74 -35.34
CA SER A 421 -36.18 -28.91 -35.76
C SER A 421 -35.59 -27.59 -36.30
N ARG A 422 -36.35 -26.78 -37.05
CA ARG A 422 -35.86 -25.45 -37.49
C ARG A 422 -35.68 -24.49 -36.32
N GLU A 423 -36.57 -24.51 -35.35
CA GLU A 423 -36.43 -23.72 -34.12
C GLU A 423 -35.19 -24.15 -33.32
N GLN A 424 -34.97 -25.46 -33.17
CA GLN A 424 -33.75 -25.99 -32.55
C GLN A 424 -32.47 -25.57 -33.28
N ALA A 425 -32.46 -25.59 -34.62
CA ALA A 425 -31.32 -25.11 -35.39
C ALA A 425 -31.02 -23.63 -35.11
N SER A 426 -32.06 -22.80 -34.96
CA SER A 426 -31.91 -21.39 -34.57
C SER A 426 -31.34 -21.25 -33.15
N SER A 427 -31.80 -22.04 -32.18
CA SER A 427 -31.24 -22.01 -30.82
C SER A 427 -29.78 -22.50 -30.78
N ILE A 428 -29.41 -23.46 -31.63
CA ILE A 428 -28.02 -23.91 -31.76
C ILE A 428 -27.13 -22.78 -32.30
N ASP A 429 -27.62 -21.95 -33.21
CA ASP A 429 -26.91 -20.77 -33.73
C ASP A 429 -26.64 -19.72 -32.64
N GLU A 430 -27.60 -19.50 -31.74
CA GLU A 430 -27.42 -18.66 -30.56
C GLU A 430 -26.34 -19.21 -29.61
N VAL A 431 -26.33 -20.53 -29.38
CA VAL A 431 -25.27 -21.18 -28.60
C VAL A 431 -23.91 -21.05 -29.30
N ASN A 432 -23.86 -21.20 -30.63
CA ASN A 432 -22.62 -21.00 -31.39
C ASN A 432 -22.07 -19.57 -31.20
N THR A 433 -22.94 -18.56 -31.24
CA THR A 433 -22.57 -17.17 -30.93
C THR A 433 -22.01 -17.01 -29.52
N ALA A 434 -22.60 -17.68 -28.52
CA ALA A 434 -22.08 -17.68 -27.16
C ALA A 434 -20.70 -18.36 -27.04
N VAL A 435 -20.49 -19.49 -27.74
CA VAL A 435 -19.20 -20.19 -27.80
C VAL A 435 -18.12 -19.31 -28.43
N ARG A 436 -18.44 -18.59 -29.52
CA ARG A 436 -17.52 -17.61 -30.12
C ARG A 436 -17.14 -16.48 -29.14
N THR A 437 -18.09 -16.01 -28.34
CA THR A 437 -17.80 -15.01 -27.28
C THR A 437 -16.88 -15.59 -26.20
N MET A 438 -17.06 -16.86 -25.84
CA MET A 438 -16.13 -17.54 -24.93
C MET A 438 -14.73 -17.70 -25.54
N ASP A 439 -14.63 -17.94 -26.85
CA ASP A 439 -13.34 -17.97 -27.56
C ASP A 439 -12.61 -16.63 -27.47
N GLU A 440 -13.32 -15.53 -27.77
CA GLU A 440 -12.80 -14.16 -27.66
C GLU A 440 -12.29 -13.86 -26.24
N MET A 441 -13.05 -14.25 -25.20
CA MET A 441 -12.60 -14.11 -23.81
C MET A 441 -11.41 -15.00 -23.48
N THR A 442 -11.31 -16.20 -24.06
CA THR A 442 -10.19 -17.12 -23.86
C THR A 442 -8.91 -16.56 -24.47
N GLN A 443 -8.99 -15.98 -25.67
CA GLN A 443 -7.87 -15.25 -26.29
C GLN A 443 -7.47 -14.02 -25.48
N HIS A 444 -8.44 -13.27 -24.93
CA HIS A 444 -8.16 -12.15 -24.05
C HIS A 444 -7.43 -12.59 -22.76
N ASN A 445 -7.86 -13.71 -22.15
CA ASN A 445 -7.18 -14.27 -21.00
C ASN A 445 -5.74 -14.69 -21.32
N ALA A 446 -5.49 -15.24 -22.52
CA ALA A 446 -4.13 -15.57 -22.94
C ALA A 446 -3.25 -14.31 -23.05
N ALA A 447 -3.78 -13.25 -23.65
CA ALA A 447 -3.08 -11.96 -23.73
C ALA A 447 -2.82 -11.34 -22.34
N LEU A 448 -3.79 -11.40 -21.43
CA LEU A 448 -3.63 -10.93 -20.05
C LEU A 448 -2.57 -11.71 -19.28
N VAL A 449 -2.46 -13.01 -19.51
CA VAL A 449 -1.42 -13.84 -18.88
C VAL A 449 -0.03 -13.44 -19.38
N GLU A 450 0.13 -13.17 -20.68
CA GLU A 450 1.39 -12.65 -21.23
C GLU A 450 1.75 -11.26 -20.65
N GLU A 451 0.79 -10.35 -20.54
CA GLU A 451 0.98 -9.05 -19.91
C GLU A 451 1.33 -9.16 -18.41
N MET A 452 0.68 -10.09 -17.71
CA MET A 452 0.95 -10.40 -16.31
C MET A 452 2.38 -10.93 -16.14
N ASN A 453 2.81 -11.88 -16.99
CA ASN A 453 4.17 -12.41 -16.96
C ASN A 453 5.22 -11.30 -17.13
N ALA A 454 5.01 -10.38 -18.08
CA ALA A 454 5.89 -9.23 -18.27
C ALA A 454 5.94 -8.31 -17.04
N SER A 455 4.79 -8.06 -16.41
CA SER A 455 4.70 -7.25 -15.18
C SER A 455 5.39 -7.91 -13.98
N ILE A 456 5.30 -9.25 -13.87
CA ILE A 456 5.99 -10.02 -12.84
C ILE A 456 7.50 -9.95 -13.06
N GLU A 457 7.99 -10.16 -14.28
CA GLU A 457 9.42 -10.09 -14.60
C GLU A 457 9.99 -8.70 -14.28
N GLN A 458 9.26 -7.64 -14.61
CA GLN A 458 9.63 -6.27 -14.23
C GLN A 458 9.67 -6.08 -12.70
N THR A 459 8.70 -6.63 -11.97
CA THR A 459 8.63 -6.52 -10.51
C THR A 459 9.77 -7.30 -9.85
N GLU A 460 10.11 -8.48 -10.36
CA GLU A 460 11.24 -9.28 -9.89
C GLU A 460 12.59 -8.59 -10.15
N ALA A 461 12.73 -7.93 -11.31
CA ALA A 461 13.89 -7.11 -11.62
C ALA A 461 14.03 -5.92 -10.65
N GLN A 462 12.92 -5.25 -10.31
CA GLN A 462 12.90 -4.16 -9.32
C GLN A 462 13.25 -4.65 -7.92
N ALA A 463 12.70 -5.79 -7.47
CA ALA A 463 13.06 -6.40 -6.19
C ALA A 463 14.54 -6.78 -6.13
N THR A 464 15.09 -7.31 -7.23
CA THR A 464 16.52 -7.64 -7.34
C THR A 464 17.40 -6.39 -7.36
N GLN A 465 16.92 -5.27 -7.92
CA GLN A 465 17.60 -3.99 -7.82
C GLN A 465 17.58 -3.45 -6.39
N LEU A 466 16.46 -3.57 -5.67
CA LEU A 466 16.35 -3.18 -4.27
C LEU A 466 17.31 -4.00 -3.39
N ASP A 467 17.37 -5.33 -3.59
CA ASP A 467 18.35 -6.19 -2.91
C ASP A 467 19.78 -5.70 -3.12
N ARG A 468 20.16 -5.39 -4.36
CA ARG A 468 21.50 -4.86 -4.67
C ARG A 468 21.81 -3.54 -3.96
N ILE A 469 20.82 -2.66 -3.83
CA ILE A 469 20.99 -1.38 -3.10
C ILE A 469 21.16 -1.64 -1.61
N VAL A 470 20.38 -2.57 -1.05
CA VAL A 470 20.39 -2.91 0.38
C VAL A 470 21.62 -3.74 0.78
N ASP A 471 22.12 -4.61 -0.10
CA ASP A 471 23.27 -5.50 0.15
C ASP A 471 24.60 -4.74 0.35
N ILE A 472 24.69 -3.48 -0.10
CA ILE A 472 25.85 -2.63 0.15
C ILE A 472 25.95 -2.25 1.65
N PHE A 473 24.82 -2.25 2.37
CA PHE A 473 24.80 -1.93 3.79
C PHE A 473 25.20 -3.14 4.63
N ALA A 474 26.30 -3.02 5.36
CA ALA A 474 26.68 -4.00 6.36
C ALA A 474 25.75 -3.87 7.57
N LEU A 475 24.83 -4.81 7.68
CA LEU A 475 23.98 -4.98 8.84
C LEU A 475 24.65 -5.96 9.79
N GLU A 476 24.46 -5.75 11.08
CA GLU A 476 24.86 -6.75 12.06
C GLU A 476 24.08 -8.02 11.70
N GLN A 477 24.80 -9.09 11.32
CA GLN A 477 24.17 -10.39 11.25
C GLN A 477 23.73 -10.69 12.68
N ARG A 478 22.47 -10.35 13.00
CA ARG A 478 21.76 -11.08 14.03
C ARG A 478 21.87 -12.53 13.58
N MET A 479 22.85 -13.23 14.14
CA MET A 479 22.87 -14.67 14.18
C MET A 479 21.51 -15.01 14.75
N ALA A 480 20.56 -15.29 13.86
CA ALA A 480 19.34 -15.97 14.22
C ALA A 480 19.82 -17.14 15.09
N PRO A 481 19.30 -17.29 16.31
CA PRO A 481 19.73 -18.39 17.17
C PRO A 481 19.65 -19.63 16.30
N ALA A 482 20.81 -20.28 16.10
CA ALA A 482 20.92 -21.49 15.29
C ALA A 482 19.70 -22.33 15.58
N PRO A 483 18.95 -22.78 14.55
CA PRO A 483 17.67 -23.43 14.76
C PRO A 483 17.91 -24.47 15.84
N ARG A 484 17.35 -24.22 17.04
CA ARG A 484 17.45 -25.17 18.14
C ARG A 484 16.90 -26.43 17.53
N ASN A 485 17.77 -27.43 17.34
CA ASN A 485 17.41 -28.73 16.82
C ASN A 485 16.07 -29.08 17.44
N ALA A 486 15.01 -28.93 16.64
CA ALA A 486 13.70 -29.36 17.05
C ALA A 486 13.90 -30.83 17.31
N ALA A 487 13.84 -31.21 18.59
CA ALA A 487 13.81 -32.59 19.01
C ALA A 487 12.84 -33.30 18.06
N ALA A 488 13.38 -34.22 17.24
CA ALA A 488 12.69 -35.09 16.30
C ALA A 488 11.22 -34.71 16.08
N ALA A 489 10.98 -33.71 15.23
CA ALA A 489 9.63 -33.47 14.74
C ALA A 489 9.18 -34.73 14.00
N ALA A 490 8.13 -35.36 14.52
CA ALA A 490 7.42 -36.44 13.87
C ALA A 490 7.11 -36.06 12.40
N PRO A 491 7.15 -37.03 11.47
CA PRO A 491 6.99 -36.73 10.05
C PRO A 491 5.63 -36.06 9.79
N SER A 492 5.66 -34.98 9.01
CA SER A 492 4.48 -34.20 8.63
C SER A 492 3.43 -35.05 7.89
N PRO A 493 2.11 -34.76 8.04
CA PRO A 493 1.03 -35.59 7.51
C PRO A 493 0.98 -35.68 5.96
N VAL A 494 1.75 -34.87 5.24
CA VAL A 494 1.75 -34.84 3.77
C VAL A 494 2.58 -36.00 3.17
N GLN A 495 3.59 -36.52 3.88
CA GLN A 495 4.32 -37.73 3.44
C GLN A 495 3.59 -39.04 3.78
N ALA A 496 2.69 -39.03 4.77
CA ALA A 496 1.83 -40.19 5.09
C ALA A 496 0.77 -40.44 4.00
N ILE A 497 0.31 -39.38 3.32
CA ILE A 497 -0.67 -39.50 2.23
C ILE A 497 -0.02 -40.06 0.94
N ALA A 498 1.24 -39.70 0.66
CA ALA A 498 1.97 -40.24 -0.50
C ALA A 498 2.32 -41.74 -0.35
N GLN A 499 2.57 -42.21 0.89
CA GLN A 499 2.77 -43.63 1.17
C GLN A 499 1.44 -44.41 1.24
N GLY A 500 0.37 -43.78 1.72
CA GLY A 500 -0.99 -44.34 1.69
C GLY A 500 -1.55 -44.50 0.27
N ALA A 501 -1.29 -43.53 -0.61
CA ALA A 501 -1.72 -43.57 -2.02
C ALA A 501 -1.04 -44.69 -2.81
N ARG A 502 0.28 -44.93 -2.61
CA ARG A 502 0.99 -46.07 -3.23
C ARG A 502 0.49 -47.42 -2.70
N GLY A 503 0.16 -47.51 -1.41
CA GLY A 503 -0.43 -48.71 -0.80
C GLY A 503 -1.85 -49.00 -1.31
N LEU A 504 -2.66 -47.97 -1.57
CA LEU A 504 -3.98 -48.11 -2.19
C LEU A 504 -3.89 -48.48 -3.67
N GLN A 505 -2.93 -47.95 -4.41
CA GLN A 505 -2.72 -48.29 -5.83
C GLN A 505 -2.26 -49.76 -6.01
N GLN A 506 -1.45 -50.28 -5.09
CA GLN A 506 -1.09 -51.70 -5.06
C GLN A 506 -2.26 -52.62 -4.65
N LYS A 507 -3.11 -52.17 -3.70
CA LYS A 507 -4.31 -52.92 -3.30
C LYS A 507 -5.40 -52.89 -4.38
N LEU A 508 -5.56 -51.78 -5.11
CA LEU A 508 -6.46 -51.66 -6.26
C LEU A 508 -5.96 -52.46 -7.46
N GLY A 509 -4.65 -52.49 -7.72
CA GLY A 509 -4.06 -53.36 -8.74
C GLY A 509 -4.24 -54.86 -8.45
N ALA A 510 -4.19 -55.25 -7.17
CA ALA A 510 -4.47 -56.63 -6.74
C ALA A 510 -5.97 -56.98 -6.79
N ALA A 511 -6.85 -56.02 -6.47
CA ALA A 511 -8.31 -56.18 -6.56
C ALA A 511 -8.83 -56.16 -8.01
N ALA A 512 -8.20 -55.38 -8.90
CA ALA A 512 -8.53 -55.38 -10.34
C ALA A 512 -8.11 -56.70 -11.01
N LYS A 513 -7.01 -57.33 -10.55
CA LYS A 513 -6.60 -58.66 -11.01
C LYS A 513 -7.54 -59.77 -10.52
N SER A 514 -8.14 -59.66 -9.33
CA SER A 514 -9.12 -60.65 -8.88
C SER A 514 -10.49 -60.51 -9.57
N TYR A 515 -10.87 -59.31 -10.00
CA TYR A 515 -12.11 -59.07 -10.76
C TYR A 515 -12.07 -59.57 -12.21
N LEU A 516 -10.90 -59.61 -12.84
CA LEU A 516 -10.75 -60.07 -14.23
C LEU A 516 -10.63 -61.59 -14.38
N THR A 517 -10.63 -62.37 -13.29
CA THR A 517 -10.39 -63.83 -13.37
C THR A 517 -11.60 -64.71 -12.99
N LYS A 518 -12.77 -64.13 -12.67
CA LYS A 518 -14.01 -64.89 -12.50
C LYS A 518 -15.19 -64.15 -13.11
N GLY A 519 -15.39 -64.37 -14.40
CA GLY A 519 -16.63 -64.03 -15.08
C GLY A 519 -17.77 -64.94 -14.62
N ASN A 520 -18.60 -64.43 -13.71
CA ASN A 520 -20.05 -64.59 -13.62
C ASN A 520 -20.51 -64.24 -12.20
N ALA A 521 -21.11 -63.06 -12.05
CA ALA A 521 -22.07 -62.78 -10.99
C ALA A 521 -22.98 -61.65 -11.50
N ALA A 522 -23.97 -62.06 -12.30
CA ALA A 522 -25.15 -61.27 -12.53
C ALA A 522 -25.99 -61.25 -11.26
N VAL A 523 -26.61 -60.09 -11.01
CA VAL A 523 -27.72 -59.84 -10.09
C VAL A 523 -27.33 -59.84 -8.61
N ASP A 524 -27.21 -58.65 -8.03
CA ASP A 524 -27.95 -58.40 -6.80
C ASP A 524 -28.51 -56.98 -6.77
N THR A 525 -29.76 -56.90 -6.35
CA THR A 525 -30.62 -55.73 -6.42
C THR A 525 -30.91 -55.32 -4.99
N ASP A 526 -30.25 -54.27 -4.49
CA ASP A 526 -30.69 -53.65 -3.25
C ASP A 526 -30.33 -52.16 -3.22
N TRP A 527 -31.29 -51.34 -3.65
CA TRP A 527 -31.33 -49.91 -3.36
C TRP A 527 -32.40 -49.71 -2.29
N SER A 528 -32.02 -49.89 -1.04
CA SER A 528 -32.85 -49.56 0.11
C SER A 528 -32.04 -49.01 1.29
N GLU A 529 -31.21 -48.00 1.03
CA GLU A 529 -30.82 -46.99 2.04
C GLU A 529 -30.13 -45.80 1.35
N PHE A 530 -30.92 -44.78 0.98
CA PHE A 530 -30.53 -43.37 0.93
C PHE A 530 -31.76 -42.47 0.94
#